data_AF-A0A1I0U0A1-F1
#
_entry.id   AF-A0A1I0U0A1-F1
#
_cell.length_a   1.000
_cell.length_b   1.000
_cell.length_c   1.000
_cell.angle_alpha   90.00
_cell.angle_beta   90.00
_cell.angle_gamma   90.00
#
_symmetry.space_group_name_H-M   'P 1'
#
loop_
_entity.id
_entity.type
_entity.pdbx_description
1 polymer ?
#
loop_
_entity_poly.entity_id
_entity_poly.type
_entity_poly.pdbx_seq_one_letter_code
_entity_poly.pdbx_strand_id
1 'polypeptide(L)'
;MPVTAQNYSASSVSLIGGGTHPKPGEVSLAHRGVLFLDEMAEFAKKTLDMLRQPLETGKVTISRISSTVTYPADFILLGAMNPCDI
;
A
#
# COMPACT_ATOMS: atom_id res chain seq x y z
N MET A 1 -13.44 -1.35 11.85
CA MET A 1 -12.26 -1.87 11.15
C MET A 1 -11.48 -0.67 10.64
N PRO A 2 -10.13 -0.63 10.68
CA PRO A 2 -9.39 0.52 10.19
C PRO A 2 -9.65 0.71 8.70
N VAL A 3 -9.87 1.95 8.27
CA VAL A 3 -10.04 2.32 6.85
C VAL A 3 -9.01 3.39 6.55
N THR A 4 -8.13 3.10 5.61
CA THR A 4 -7.17 4.07 5.08
C THR A 4 -7.51 4.33 3.63
N ALA A 5 -7.54 5.60 3.22
CA ALA A 5 -7.89 6.01 1.88
C ALA A 5 -6.73 6.81 1.28
N GLN A 6 -6.28 6.40 0.09
CA GLN A 6 -5.21 7.05 -0.64
C GLN A 6 -5.61 7.40 -2.06
N ASN A 7 -5.17 8.57 -2.50
CA ASN A 7 -5.22 8.98 -3.90
C ASN A 7 -3.87 8.73 -4.59
N TYR A 8 -3.83 8.86 -5.91
CA TYR A 8 -2.64 8.60 -6.73
C TYR A 8 -1.44 9.52 -6.43
N SER A 9 -1.62 10.65 -5.73
CA SER A 9 -0.53 11.52 -5.29
C SER A 9 0.30 10.88 -4.16
N ALA A 10 -0.23 9.82 -3.54
CA ALA A 10 0.46 9.06 -2.51
C ALA A 10 1.77 8.45 -3.03
N SER A 11 2.86 8.77 -2.35
CA SER A 11 4.16 8.19 -2.67
C SER A 11 4.20 6.71 -2.35
N SER A 12 4.92 5.93 -3.16
CA SER A 12 5.13 4.48 -2.94
C SER A 12 5.70 4.16 -1.55
N VAL A 13 6.52 5.05 -0.98
CA VAL A 13 7.06 4.95 0.39
C VAL A 13 5.98 5.14 1.46
N SER A 14 4.98 5.99 1.24
CA SER A 14 3.86 6.17 2.17
C SER A 14 2.92 4.97 2.16
N LEU A 15 2.72 4.40 0.97
CA LEU A 15 1.79 3.30 0.73
C LEU A 15 2.33 1.97 1.28
N ILE A 16 3.55 1.60 0.89
CA ILE A 16 4.19 0.34 1.31
C ILE A 16 4.90 0.48 2.66
N GLY A 17 5.39 1.69 2.96
CA GLY A 17 6.25 1.97 4.10
C GLY A 17 7.71 2.09 3.68
N GLY A 18 8.51 2.72 4.54
CA GLY A 18 9.94 2.89 4.31
C GLY A 18 10.53 4.12 4.99
N GLY A 19 11.64 4.62 4.44
CA GLY A 19 12.45 5.69 5.01
C GLY A 19 13.83 5.18 5.47
N THR A 20 14.65 6.09 6.00
CA THR A 20 15.96 5.76 6.60
C THR A 20 15.81 4.81 7.79
N HIS A 21 14.72 4.98 8.53
CA HIS A 21 14.22 4.04 9.51
C HIS A 21 13.01 3.33 8.89
N PRO A 22 12.99 1.99 8.79
CA PRO A 22 11.82 1.28 8.29
C PRO A 22 10.62 1.63 9.18
N LYS A 23 9.59 2.23 8.57
CA LYS A 23 8.33 2.58 9.20
C LYS A 23 7.19 1.89 8.45
N PRO A 24 6.11 1.51 9.16
CA PRO A 24 4.92 0.95 8.52
C PRO A 24 4.32 1.98 7.54
N GLY A 25 3.93 1.49 6.37
CA GLY A 25 3.11 2.25 5.43
C GLY A 25 1.63 2.00 5.64
N GLU A 26 0.82 2.52 4.75
CA GLU A 26 -0.64 2.36 4.84
C GLU A 26 -1.15 0.95 4.67
N VAL A 27 -0.48 0.12 3.88
CA VAL A 27 -0.79 -1.32 3.83
C VAL A 27 -0.73 -1.96 5.22
N SER A 28 0.18 -1.50 6.07
CA SER A 28 0.33 -2.00 7.44
C SER A 28 -0.64 -1.34 8.41
N LEU A 29 -0.97 -0.07 8.19
CA LEU A 29 -1.99 0.64 8.98
C LEU A 29 -3.41 0.11 8.70
N ALA A 30 -3.64 -0.38 7.48
CA ALA A 30 -4.89 -1.02 7.07
C ALA A 30 -5.02 -2.47 7.55
N HIS A 31 -4.08 -2.99 8.35
CA HIS A 31 -4.11 -4.37 8.80
C HIS A 31 -5.43 -4.70 9.54
N ARG A 32 -6.07 -5.79 9.10
CA ARG A 32 -7.40 -6.29 9.48
C ARG A 32 -8.51 -5.28 9.20
N GLY A 33 -8.33 -4.49 8.15
CA GLY A 33 -9.24 -3.45 7.71
C GLY A 33 -9.27 -3.32 6.21
N VAL A 34 -9.46 -2.10 5.74
CA VAL A 34 -9.68 -1.79 4.33
C VAL A 34 -8.69 -0.72 3.87
N LEU A 35 -8.00 -0.99 2.77
CA LEU A 35 -7.22 -0.01 2.02
C LEU A 35 -8.05 0.41 0.81
N PHE A 36 -8.45 1.68 0.76
CA PHE A 36 -9.15 2.27 -0.37
C PHE A 36 -8.18 3.05 -1.24
N LEU A 37 -8.12 2.72 -2.53
CA LEU A 37 -7.38 3.46 -3.53
C LEU A 37 -8.36 4.21 -4.41
N ASP A 38 -8.35 5.54 -4.26
CA ASP A 38 -9.06 6.44 -5.16
C ASP A 38 -8.24 6.63 -6.44
N GLU A 39 -8.90 6.59 -7.59
CA GLU A 39 -8.23 6.72 -8.90
C GLU A 39 -7.14 5.65 -9.11
N MET A 40 -7.47 4.39 -8.84
CA MET A 40 -6.55 3.26 -8.96
C MET A 40 -5.86 3.17 -10.34
N ALA A 41 -6.54 3.65 -11.40
CA ALA A 41 -6.01 3.72 -12.76
C ALA A 41 -4.79 4.66 -12.90
N GLU A 42 -4.73 5.72 -12.10
CA GLU A 42 -3.66 6.74 -12.14
C GLU A 42 -2.42 6.31 -11.34
N PHE A 43 -2.50 5.23 -10.57
CA PHE A 43 -1.35 4.72 -9.83
C PHE A 43 -0.29 4.14 -10.79
N ALA A 44 0.97 4.47 -10.52
CA ALA A 44 2.08 3.89 -11.24
C ALA A 44 2.06 2.35 -11.11
N LYS A 45 2.22 1.65 -12.24
CA LYS A 45 2.23 0.17 -12.31
C LYS A 45 3.16 -0.48 -11.27
N LYS A 46 4.30 0.15 -10.99
CA LYS A 46 5.27 -0.30 -9.98
C LYS A 46 4.67 -0.29 -8.56
N THR A 47 3.87 0.70 -8.22
CA THR A 47 3.20 0.79 -6.90
C THR A 47 2.14 -0.31 -6.77
N LEU A 48 1.35 -0.54 -7.83
CA LEU A 48 0.37 -1.63 -7.87
C LEU A 48 1.04 -3.02 -7.77
N ASP A 49 2.19 -3.20 -8.41
CA ASP A 49 2.96 -4.45 -8.34
C ASP A 49 3.46 -4.72 -6.91
N MET A 50 3.89 -3.68 -6.20
CA MET A 50 4.28 -3.78 -4.78
C MET A 50 3.12 -4.17 -3.85
N LEU A 51 1.86 -3.92 -4.24
CA LEU A 51 0.69 -4.34 -3.47
C LEU A 51 0.37 -5.84 -3.61
N ARG A 52 0.89 -6.50 -4.65
CA ARG A 52 0.64 -7.94 -4.87
C ARG A 52 1.14 -8.79 -3.71
N GLN A 53 2.39 -8.57 -3.30
CA GLN A 53 3.00 -9.31 -2.19
C GLN A 53 2.20 -9.22 -0.88
N PRO A 54 1.80 -8.03 -0.38
CA PRO A 54 1.00 -7.95 0.84
C PRO A 54 -0.42 -8.49 0.67
N LEU A 55 -1.03 -8.42 -0.51
CA LEU A 55 -2.32 -9.07 -0.78
C LEU A 55 -2.24 -10.60 -0.75
N GLU A 56 -1.13 -11.16 -1.24
CA GLU A 56 -0.93 -12.62 -1.30
C GLU A 56 -0.50 -13.21 0.04
N THR A 57 0.30 -12.47 0.82
CA THR A 57 0.95 -13.00 2.04
C THR A 57 0.40 -12.41 3.34
N GLY A 58 -0.42 -11.36 3.26
CA GLY A 58 -0.90 -10.60 4.42
C GLY A 58 0.21 -9.88 5.18
N LYS A 59 1.39 -9.69 4.58
CA LYS A 59 2.57 -9.10 5.22
C LYS A 59 3.40 -8.31 4.19
N VAL A 60 4.05 -7.26 4.64
CA VAL A 60 4.98 -6.47 3.83
C VAL A 60 6.37 -6.51 4.46
N THR A 61 7.40 -6.76 3.65
CA THR A 61 8.79 -6.77 4.11
C THR A 61 9.53 -5.59 3.52
N ILE A 62 10.06 -4.74 4.40
CA ILE A 62 10.82 -3.55 4.04
C ILE A 62 12.29 -3.85 4.30
N SER A 63 13.06 -4.03 3.24
CA SER A 63 14.50 -4.27 3.28
C SER A 63 15.28 -2.98 3.06
N ARG A 64 16.15 -2.62 4.00
CA ARG A 64 17.07 -1.47 3.91
C ARG A 64 18.48 -1.92 4.26
N ILE A 65 19.47 -1.10 3.86
CA ILE A 65 20.90 -1.35 4.08
C ILE A 65 21.21 -1.61 5.56
N SER A 66 20.49 -0.95 6.47
CA SER A 66 20.69 -1.09 7.92
C SER A 66 19.83 -2.17 8.58
N SER A 67 18.70 -2.58 7.98
CA SER A 67 17.74 -3.50 8.61
C SER A 67 16.66 -3.98 7.64
N THR A 68 16.16 -5.19 7.90
CA THR A 68 14.98 -5.75 7.23
C THR A 68 13.89 -5.94 8.28
N VAL A 69 12.72 -5.33 8.05
CA VAL A 69 11.59 -5.41 8.99
C VAL A 69 10.35 -5.85 8.23
N THR A 70 9.61 -6.79 8.82
CA THR A 70 8.33 -7.27 8.28
C THR A 70 7.19 -6.74 9.12
N TYR A 71 6.22 -6.10 8.46
CA TYR A 71 5.00 -5.59 9.07
C TYR A 71 3.78 -6.42 8.63
N PRO A 72 2.79 -6.61 9.51
CA PRO A 72 1.53 -7.23 9.12
C PRO A 72 0.76 -6.29 8.19
N ALA A 73 0.13 -6.84 7.15
CA ALA A 73 -0.57 -6.11 6.10
C ALA A 73 -1.71 -6.95 5.49
N ASP A 74 -2.43 -7.68 6.34
CA ASP A 74 -3.65 -8.40 5.94
C ASP A 74 -4.82 -7.41 5.80
N PHE A 75 -5.19 -6.98 4.60
CA PHE A 75 -6.23 -5.97 4.38
C PHE A 75 -7.08 -6.31 3.16
N ILE A 76 -8.29 -5.74 3.12
CA ILE A 76 -9.15 -5.79 1.94
C ILE A 76 -8.83 -4.56 1.07
N LEU A 77 -8.46 -4.77 -0.19
CA LEU A 77 -8.24 -3.68 -1.14
C LEU A 77 -9.54 -3.33 -1.86
N LEU A 78 -9.91 -2.05 -1.82
CA LEU A 78 -10.99 -1.49 -2.63
C LEU A 78 -10.39 -0.44 -3.56
N GLY A 79 -10.56 -0.60 -4.87
CA GLY A 79 -10.12 0.36 -5.87
C GLY A 79 -11.31 1.06 -6.50
N ALA A 80 -11.33 2.39 -6.48
CA ALA A 80 -12.18 3.18 -7.34
C ALA A 80 -11.44 3.52 -8.63
N MET A 81 -12.12 3.35 -9.76
CA MET A 81 -11.63 3.78 -11.07
C MET A 81 -12.69 4.72 -11.61
N ASN A 82 -12.40 6.01 -11.64
CA ASN A 82 -13.21 6.92 -12.41
C ASN A 82 -12.92 6.60 -13.89
N PRO A 83 -13.94 6.29 -14.71
CA PRO A 83 -13.73 6.20 -16.14
C PRO A 83 -13.22 7.57 -16.59
N CYS A 84 -11.96 7.63 -17.01
CA CYS A 84 -11.44 8.85 -17.62
C CYS A 84 -12.19 9.05 -18.95
N ASP A 85 -12.58 10.31 -19.19
CA ASP A 85 -13.42 10.82 -20.27
C ASP A 85 -12.99 10.22 -21.64
N ILE A 86 -13.97 9.74 -22.41
CA ILE A 86 -13.75 9.11 -23.72
C ILE A 86 -13.31 10.11 -24.79
#